data_AF-A0A960BH29-F1
#
_entry.id   AF-A0A960BH29-F1
#
_cell.length_a   1.000
_cell.length_b   1.000
_cell.length_c   1.000
_cell.angle_alpha   90.00
_cell.angle_beta   90.00
_cell.angle_gamma   90.00
#
_symmetry.space_group_name_H-M   'P 1'
#
loop_
_entity.id
_entity.type
_entity.pdbx_description
1 polymer ?
#
loop_
_entity_poly.entity_id
_entity_poly.type
_entity_poly.pdbx_seq_one_letter_code
_entity_poly.pdbx_strand_id
1 'polypeptide(L)' 'MPKLSPALRDDMIGVPYDGTPRPPQVLQFLVHRLGVLDADVATQDQAIRAWLASNQPTPNLAASFRRLGRGYLLDEAGIS' A
#
# COMPACT_ATOMS: atom_id res chain seq x y z
N MET A 1 -17.55 -7.99 -33.58
CA MET A 1 -16.87 -7.73 -32.29
C MET A 1 -16.43 -6.28 -32.28
N PRO A 2 -17.04 -5.37 -31.48
CA PRO A 2 -16.58 -3.99 -31.46
C PRO A 2 -15.18 -3.95 -30.84
N LYS A 3 -14.21 -3.50 -31.63
CA LYS A 3 -12.84 -3.24 -31.18
C LYS A 3 -12.88 -1.97 -30.33
N LEU A 4 -12.60 -2.10 -29.04
CA LEU A 4 -12.39 -0.95 -28.15
C LEU A 4 -11.27 -0.07 -28.72
N SER A 5 -11.57 1.22 -28.92
CA SER A 5 -10.69 2.20 -29.55
C SER A 5 -9.45 2.49 -28.67
N PRO A 6 -8.28 2.76 -29.27
CA PRO A 6 -7.03 3.07 -28.55
C PRO A 6 -7.13 4.26 -27.58
N ALA A 7 -8.12 5.13 -27.74
CA ALA A 7 -8.33 6.32 -26.92
C ALA A 7 -8.65 6.03 -25.44
N LEU A 8 -9.11 4.82 -25.07
CA LEU A 8 -9.30 4.47 -23.66
C LEU A 8 -7.97 4.11 -22.95
N ARG A 9 -6.87 3.99 -23.70
CA ARG A 9 -5.56 3.59 -23.18
C ARG A 9 -4.72 4.78 -22.68
N ASP A 10 -5.12 6.00 -23.04
CA ASP A 10 -4.35 7.25 -22.80
C ASP A 10 -4.85 8.07 -21.59
N ASP A 11 -6.07 7.83 -21.11
CA ASP A 11 -6.75 8.68 -20.11
C ASP A 11 -6.39 8.39 -18.63
N MET A 12 -5.30 7.65 -18.37
CA MET A 12 -4.76 7.50 -17.00
C MET A 12 -3.28 7.90 -16.93
N ILE A 13 -3.02 9.14 -17.34
CA ILE A 13 -2.08 10.10 -16.74
C ILE A 13 -0.73 9.51 -16.24
N GLY A 14 0.27 9.55 -17.12
CA GLY A 14 1.49 10.31 -16.84
C GLY A 14 2.47 9.80 -15.77
N VAL A 15 2.72 8.50 -15.67
CA VAL A 15 3.91 8.01 -14.93
C VAL A 15 4.59 6.92 -15.76
N PRO A 16 5.87 7.07 -16.14
CA PRO A 16 6.59 5.98 -16.80
C PRO A 16 6.58 4.76 -15.87
N TYR A 17 6.06 3.64 -16.37
CA TYR A 17 6.09 2.37 -15.65
C TYR A 17 7.50 1.78 -15.80
N ASP A 18 8.42 2.19 -14.93
CA ASP A 18 9.83 1.71 -14.92
C ASP A 18 9.97 0.28 -14.37
N GLY A 19 8.88 -0.50 -14.33
CA GLY A 19 8.87 -1.85 -13.74
C GLY A 19 9.08 -1.91 -12.21
N THR A 20 9.44 -0.79 -11.57
CA THR A 20 9.55 -0.72 -10.11
C THR A 20 8.16 -0.83 -9.47
N PRO A 21 7.92 -1.79 -8.57
CA PRO A 21 6.63 -1.93 -7.93
C PRO A 21 6.35 -0.67 -7.10
N ARG A 22 5.30 0.07 -7.48
CA ARG A 22 4.93 1.31 -6.79
C ARG A 22 4.73 1.03 -5.29
N PRO A 23 5.22 1.91 -4.41
CA PRO A 23 5.03 1.72 -2.99
C PRO A 23 3.53 1.80 -2.67
N PRO A 24 3.03 0.94 -1.75
CA PRO A 24 1.62 0.95 -1.39
C PRO A 24 1.22 2.33 -0.86
N GLN A 25 0.07 2.81 -1.32
CA GLN A 25 -0.48 4.13 -0.93
C GLN A 25 -1.52 4.02 0.19
N VAL A 26 -2.09 2.83 0.39
CA VAL A 26 -3.10 2.57 1.43
C VAL A 26 -2.84 1.24 2.11
N LEU A 27 -3.25 1.13 3.37
CA LEU A 27 -2.99 -0.04 4.23
C LEU A 27 -3.57 -1.32 3.63
N GLN A 28 -4.76 -1.26 3.02
CA GLN A 28 -5.42 -2.43 2.45
C GLN A 28 -4.59 -3.06 1.32
N PHE A 29 -3.93 -2.26 0.50
CA PHE A 29 -3.02 -2.79 -0.53
C PHE A 29 -1.73 -3.34 0.06
N LEU A 30 -1.24 -2.77 1.17
CA LEU A 30 -0.10 -3.33 1.88
C LEU A 30 -0.43 -4.72 2.42
N VAL A 31 -1.53 -4.89 3.17
CA VAL A 31 -1.90 -6.21 3.73
C VAL A 31 -2.20 -7.25 2.66
N HIS A 32 -2.80 -6.83 1.53
CA HIS A 32 -2.97 -7.71 0.37
C HIS A 32 -1.64 -8.12 -0.26
N ARG A 33 -0.69 -7.17 -0.42
CA ARG A 33 0.65 -7.45 -0.95
C ARG A 33 1.47 -8.35 -0.01
N LEU A 34 1.27 -8.23 1.29
CA LEU A 34 1.87 -9.09 2.31
C LEU A 34 1.20 -10.47 2.40
N GLY A 35 0.09 -10.71 1.68
CA GLY A 35 -0.62 -11.99 1.69
C GLY A 35 -1.39 -12.28 2.99
N VAL A 36 -1.69 -11.25 3.78
CA VAL A 36 -2.33 -11.38 5.11
C VAL A 36 -3.71 -10.72 5.16
N LEU A 37 -4.33 -10.44 4.00
CA LEU A 37 -5.64 -9.76 3.94
C LEU A 37 -6.72 -10.49 4.75
N ASP A 38 -6.76 -11.82 4.67
CA ASP A 38 -7.73 -12.68 5.37
C ASP A 38 -7.22 -13.20 6.73
N ALA A 39 -6.02 -12.78 7.15
CA ALA A 39 -5.47 -13.15 8.44
C ALA A 39 -6.10 -12.34 9.58
N ASP A 40 -5.99 -12.84 10.81
CA ASP A 40 -6.41 -12.10 11.99
C ASP A 40 -5.56 -10.85 12.22
N VAL A 41 -6.07 -9.93 13.06
CA VAL A 41 -5.45 -8.62 13.28
C VAL A 41 -4.00 -8.75 13.78
N ALA A 42 -3.73 -9.69 14.69
CA ALA A 42 -2.38 -9.85 15.24
C ALA A 42 -1.38 -10.30 14.17
N THR A 43 -1.77 -11.25 13.32
CA THR A 43 -0.95 -11.69 12.17
C THR A 43 -0.71 -10.56 11.18
N GLN A 44 -1.74 -9.76 10.88
CA GLN A 44 -1.59 -8.59 10.02
C GLN A 44 -0.60 -7.58 10.60
N ASP A 45 -0.72 -7.28 11.89
CA ASP A 45 0.15 -6.32 12.58
C ASP A 45 1.60 -6.82 12.62
N GLN A 46 1.81 -8.11 12.88
CA GLN A 46 3.15 -8.70 12.84
C GLN A 46 3.79 -8.58 11.45
N ALA A 47 3.04 -8.89 10.39
CA ALA A 47 3.53 -8.77 9.02
C ALA A 47 3.85 -7.30 8.65
N ILE A 48 3.00 -6.36 9.11
CA ILE A 48 3.24 -4.93 8.91
C ILE A 48 4.49 -4.47 9.66
N ARG A 49 4.70 -4.88 10.90
CA ARG A 49 5.92 -4.53 11.67
C ARG A 49 7.17 -5.01 10.97
N ALA A 50 7.17 -6.26 10.49
CA ALA A 50 8.26 -6.82 9.70
C ALA A 50 8.52 -6.01 8.42
N TRP A 51 7.46 -5.55 7.75
CA TRP A 51 7.59 -4.68 6.60
C TRP A 51 8.18 -3.31 6.95
N LEU A 52 7.68 -2.65 8.00
CA LEU A 52 8.15 -1.33 8.45
C LEU A 52 9.62 -1.35 8.93
N ALA A 53 10.11 -2.49 9.43
CA ALA A 53 11.50 -2.65 9.83
C ALA A 53 12.52 -2.47 8.68
N SER A 54 12.09 -2.58 7.43
CA SER A 54 12.96 -2.43 6.25
C SER A 54 12.42 -1.47 5.19
N ASN A 55 11.25 -0.85 5.43
CA ASN A 55 10.59 0.00 4.45
C ASN A 55 10.04 1.26 5.09
N GLN A 56 10.27 2.40 4.43
CA GLN A 56 9.64 3.67 4.80
C GLN A 56 8.25 3.76 4.15
N PRO A 57 7.16 3.92 4.91
CA PRO A 57 5.84 4.15 4.35
C PRO A 57 5.80 5.52 3.65
N THR A 58 5.02 5.58 2.57
CA THR A 58 4.70 6.87 1.93
C THR A 58 3.81 7.71 2.85
N PRO A 59 3.79 9.05 2.71
CA PRO A 59 2.89 9.91 3.50
C PRO A 59 1.42 9.49 3.42
N ASN A 60 0.95 9.08 2.23
CA ASN A 60 -0.41 8.59 2.01
C ASN A 60 -0.66 7.29 2.77
N LEU A 61 0.31 6.37 2.77
CA LEU A 61 0.22 5.12 3.51
C LEU A 61 0.16 5.39 5.02
N ALA A 62 1.03 6.27 5.53
CA ALA A 62 1.04 6.67 6.94
C ALA A 62 -0.30 7.32 7.36
N ALA A 63 -0.87 8.18 6.52
CA ALA A 63 -2.21 8.73 6.74
C ALA A 63 -3.29 7.62 6.76
N SER A 64 -3.18 6.62 5.87
CA SER A 64 -4.08 5.47 5.86
C SER A 64 -3.98 4.63 7.13
N PHE A 65 -2.79 4.44 7.68
CA PHE A 65 -2.57 3.77 8.97
C PHE A 65 -3.34 4.46 10.10
N ARG A 66 -3.16 5.78 10.22
CA ARG A 66 -3.85 6.59 11.23
C ARG A 66 -5.36 6.57 11.07
N ARG A 67 -5.85 6.74 9.83
CA ARG A 67 -7.30 6.74 9.52
C ARG A 67 -7.99 5.41 9.87
N LEU A 68 -7.27 4.30 9.75
CA LEU A 68 -7.81 2.96 10.03
C LEU A 68 -7.54 2.49 11.47
N GLY A 69 -7.12 3.39 12.36
CA GLY A 69 -6.88 3.07 13.76
C GLY A 69 -5.61 2.25 14.03
N ARG A 70 -4.70 2.16 13.06
CA ARG A 70 -3.41 1.46 13.18
C ARG A 70 -2.21 2.42 13.24
N GLY A 71 -2.44 3.65 13.66
CA GLY A 71 -1.38 4.66 13.80
C GLY A 71 -0.25 4.22 14.75
N TYR A 72 -0.59 3.44 15.78
CA TYR A 72 0.36 2.93 16.77
C TYR A 72 1.50 2.10 16.14
N LEU A 73 1.27 1.42 15.02
CA LEU A 73 2.32 0.68 14.31
C LEU A 73 3.40 1.59 13.73
N LEU A 74 3.04 2.83 13.37
CA LEU A 74 3.99 3.84 12.93
C LEU A 74 4.78 4.39 14.12
N ASP A 75 4.08 4.67 15.22
CA ASP A 75 4.69 5.23 16.43
C ASP A 75 5.72 4.24 17.01
N GLU A 76 5.40 2.95 17.06
CA GLU A 76 6.33 1.88 17.46
C GLU A 76 7.53 1.73 16.53
N ALA A 77 7.35 2.01 15.23
CA ALA A 77 8.43 2.02 14.25
C ALA A 77 9.23 3.33 14.26
N GLY A 78 8.86 4.31 15.09
CA GLY A 78 9.52 5.62 15.15
C GLY A 78 9.22 6.52 13.95
N ILE A 79 8.09 6.31 13.27
CA ILE A 79 7.70 7.02 12.05
C ILE A 79 6.65 8.08 12.39
N SER A 80 7.06 9.36 12.35
CA SER A 80 6.19 10.53 12.64
C SER A 80 5.41 11.04 11.43
#